data_AF-A0A6I8UI32-F1
#
_entry.id   AF-A0A6I8UI32-F1
#
_cell.length_a   1.000
_cell.length_b   1.000
_cell.length_c   1.000
_cell.angle_alpha   90.00
_cell.angle_beta   90.00
_cell.angle_gamma   90.00
#
_symmetry.space_group_name_H-M   'P 1'
#
loop_
_entity.id
_entity.type
_entity.pdbx_description
1 polymer ?
#
loop_
_entity_poly.entity_id
_entity_poly.type
_entity_poly.pdbx_seq_one_letter_code
_entity_poly.pdbx_strand_id
1 'polypeptide(L)'
;MPKPPCTGVLKPVPIYQKLMVENLTIVRPPILKIYYWESFDISGWNKKLKSNRQEHEHTIEFPTRHIESPPQKILFWLRNLSSKPMTLTLKRIQNCCCKPVQTRVGFNQFRKLFHCRHRKMLHLQQEVLTIKPDEVVALSVTAYFQIYGEHLLTYEVHTDDNRKFMWHFHLHVSELNPEKCLLTKELLPVNIKNYYHITQPIWVQNFTNLHLNFSFSTRDRSLKLLNTNLTVPRQSVWPLLVDYRPMDYENEVEVLLGNESATAWYKIKGRGVLVDEEEETDMPLKDHECADFLYVIYPNRVVFEVCMKEDRTQLVNVHNFGQKCVEFRWQNYMISEFFSVSFTPPLFSLKGHHSKLVEVKVTAYDRLVNFRRIPIVLEVHRNLDQATLIAKRELDEIESIDDPKWKEDSYITHVYLHLNIRSTHKSTQEAAGENDEATDTAAERSPCGGGGIEITAGAGGDGPATEEQRKETERRELIKRLAAKQKLTSNEIIELTMAIDNRNTIFEKLFWKYLCKSNFMRILPDRKRHKHTKTYDEVVSVRADSQPEHGVDADRNTIMEILSRLMQESINDLARNWVFIPSQYYERNL
;
A
#
# COMPACT_ATOMS: atom_id res chain seq x y z
N MET A 1 -50.43 -58.57 21.31
CA MET A 1 -48.99 -58.73 21.01
C MET A 1 -48.22 -57.64 21.75
N PRO A 2 -47.11 -57.95 22.45
CA PRO A 2 -46.31 -56.95 23.14
C PRO A 2 -45.53 -56.08 22.13
N LYS A 3 -45.32 -54.80 22.47
CA LYS A 3 -44.45 -53.90 21.69
C LYS A 3 -42.99 -54.36 21.79
N PRO A 4 -42.17 -54.22 20.73
CA PRO A 4 -40.74 -54.47 20.84
C PRO A 4 -40.11 -53.49 21.85
N PRO A 5 -39.10 -53.93 22.63
CA PRO A 5 -38.46 -53.06 23.61
C PRO A 5 -37.71 -51.92 22.90
N CYS A 6 -37.82 -50.71 23.43
CA CYS A 6 -37.06 -49.56 22.97
C CYS A 6 -35.60 -49.67 23.44
N THR A 7 -34.83 -50.62 22.89
CA THR A 7 -33.37 -50.69 23.04
C THR A 7 -32.71 -49.63 22.16
N GLY A 8 -33.02 -48.37 22.45
CA GLY A 8 -32.38 -47.21 21.86
C GLY A 8 -30.98 -47.04 22.41
N VAL A 9 -30.05 -47.91 22.01
CA VAL A 9 -28.63 -47.63 22.16
C VAL A 9 -28.35 -46.41 21.30
N LEU A 10 -28.26 -45.24 21.94
CA LEU A 10 -27.79 -44.01 21.33
C LEU A 10 -26.39 -44.29 20.80
N LYS A 11 -26.27 -44.56 19.49
CA LYS A 11 -24.97 -44.65 18.84
C LYS A 11 -24.26 -43.32 19.11
N PRO A 12 -23.06 -43.33 19.72
CA PRO A 12 -22.34 -42.08 19.97
C PRO A 12 -22.14 -41.37 18.64
N VAL A 13 -22.40 -40.06 18.63
CA VAL A 13 -22.20 -39.25 17.43
C VAL A 13 -20.75 -39.44 16.99
N PRO A 14 -20.48 -39.83 15.72
CA PRO A 14 -19.12 -40.06 15.26
C PRO A 14 -18.29 -38.81 15.47
N ILE A 15 -17.18 -38.93 16.20
CA ILE A 15 -16.23 -37.84 16.41
C ILE A 15 -15.24 -37.89 15.25
N TYR A 16 -15.36 -36.93 14.37
CA TYR A 16 -14.52 -36.83 13.19
C TYR A 16 -13.20 -36.09 13.48
N GLN A 17 -12.18 -36.47 12.72
CA GLN A 17 -10.87 -35.86 12.71
C GLN A 17 -10.95 -34.40 12.23
N LYS A 18 -10.17 -33.54 12.89
CA LYS A 18 -10.15 -32.09 12.67
C LYS A 18 -8.91 -31.70 11.88
N LEU A 19 -9.10 -30.75 10.97
CA LEU A 19 -8.07 -30.16 10.13
C LEU A 19 -8.26 -28.64 10.12
N MET A 20 -7.22 -27.89 9.75
CA MET A 20 -7.33 -26.48 9.41
C MET A 20 -6.37 -26.10 8.29
N VAL A 21 -6.73 -25.08 7.52
CA VAL A 21 -5.76 -24.26 6.79
C VAL A 21 -5.06 -23.40 7.84
N GLU A 22 -3.82 -23.73 8.17
CA GLU A 22 -3.01 -22.97 9.12
C GLU A 22 -2.49 -21.69 8.46
N ASN A 23 -2.13 -21.74 7.18
CA ASN A 23 -1.45 -20.64 6.50
C ASN A 23 -1.70 -20.65 4.98
N LEU A 24 -1.44 -19.51 4.33
CA LEU A 24 -1.46 -19.35 2.87
C LEU A 24 -0.11 -18.80 2.39
N THR A 25 0.43 -19.34 1.30
CA THR A 25 1.56 -18.74 0.59
C THR A 25 1.19 -18.49 -0.88
N ILE A 26 1.30 -17.24 -1.32
CA ILE A 26 0.94 -16.81 -2.67
C ILE A 26 2.23 -16.53 -3.43
N VAL A 27 2.47 -17.29 -4.50
CA VAL A 27 3.69 -17.17 -5.31
C VAL A 27 3.51 -16.02 -6.31
N ARG A 28 4.38 -15.01 -6.27
CA ARG A 28 4.30 -13.77 -7.07
C ARG A 28 2.93 -13.06 -6.90
N PRO A 29 2.59 -12.61 -5.68
CA PRO A 29 1.28 -12.04 -5.40
C PRO A 29 1.07 -10.73 -6.18
N PRO A 30 -0.12 -10.49 -6.78
CA PRO A 30 -0.51 -9.19 -7.34
C PRO A 30 -1.13 -8.25 -6.31
N ILE A 31 -1.57 -8.77 -5.15
CA ILE A 31 -2.22 -8.05 -4.04
C ILE A 31 -1.76 -8.63 -2.69
N LEU A 32 -2.02 -7.93 -1.58
CA LEU A 32 -1.68 -8.41 -0.23
C LEU A 32 -2.32 -9.76 0.11
N LYS A 33 -1.60 -10.57 0.89
CA LYS A 33 -2.04 -11.87 1.43
C LYS A 33 -3.40 -11.80 2.13
N ILE A 34 -3.69 -10.71 2.84
CA ILE A 34 -4.94 -10.53 3.58
C ILE A 34 -6.18 -10.58 2.67
N TYR A 35 -6.11 -10.01 1.46
CA TYR A 35 -7.22 -10.06 0.50
C TYR A 35 -7.52 -11.49 0.03
N TYR A 36 -6.50 -12.35 -0.10
CA TYR A 36 -6.70 -13.78 -0.38
C TYR A 36 -7.26 -14.54 0.83
N TRP A 37 -6.82 -14.19 2.04
CA TRP A 37 -7.34 -14.80 3.27
C TRP A 37 -8.84 -14.52 3.45
N GLU A 38 -9.27 -13.31 3.09
CA GLU A 38 -10.66 -12.87 3.11
C GLU A 38 -11.48 -13.43 1.94
N SER A 39 -11.00 -13.33 0.68
CA SER A 39 -11.74 -13.83 -0.49
C SER A 39 -11.91 -15.35 -0.51
N PHE A 40 -11.04 -16.08 0.19
CA PHE A 40 -11.16 -17.52 0.39
C PHE A 40 -11.88 -17.90 1.69
N ASP A 41 -12.43 -16.94 2.46
CA ASP A 41 -13.09 -17.16 3.76
C ASP A 41 -12.34 -18.21 4.62
N ILE A 42 -11.02 -18.03 4.81
CA ILE A 42 -10.21 -19.06 5.49
C ILE A 42 -10.69 -19.29 6.92
N SER A 43 -11.14 -18.25 7.62
CA SER A 43 -11.69 -18.38 8.98
C SER A 43 -13.03 -19.16 8.98
N GLY A 44 -13.93 -18.96 8.00
CA GLY A 44 -15.14 -19.77 7.85
C GLY A 44 -14.87 -21.19 7.34
N TRP A 45 -13.89 -21.39 6.46
CA TRP A 45 -13.40 -22.72 6.06
C TRP A 45 -12.85 -23.49 7.27
N ASN A 46 -12.03 -22.84 8.09
CA ASN A 46 -11.49 -23.42 9.32
C ASN A 46 -12.59 -23.77 10.33
N LYS A 47 -13.64 -22.96 10.45
CA LYS A 47 -14.83 -23.31 11.25
C LYS A 47 -15.50 -24.60 10.73
N LYS A 48 -15.65 -24.76 9.41
CA LYS A 48 -16.20 -25.99 8.78
C LYS A 48 -15.29 -27.20 9.05
N LEU A 49 -13.99 -27.09 8.76
CA LEU A 49 -12.99 -28.16 8.89
C LEU A 49 -12.83 -28.65 10.34
N LYS A 50 -12.88 -27.74 11.33
CA LYS A 50 -12.83 -28.06 12.76
C LYS A 50 -14.15 -28.59 13.34
N SER A 51 -15.27 -28.43 12.63
CA SER A 51 -16.59 -28.87 13.10
C SER A 51 -16.81 -30.37 12.89
N ASN A 52 -17.80 -30.92 13.60
CA ASN A 52 -18.10 -32.36 13.61
C ASN A 52 -19.21 -32.77 12.61
N ARG A 53 -19.35 -32.08 11.46
CA ARG A 53 -20.26 -32.56 10.40
C ARG A 53 -19.51 -33.43 9.40
N GLN A 54 -20.23 -34.42 8.87
CA GLN A 54 -19.73 -35.35 7.87
C GLN A 54 -19.52 -34.67 6.52
N GLU A 55 -20.44 -33.79 6.11
CA GLU A 55 -20.39 -33.12 4.82
C GLU A 55 -20.30 -31.60 4.96
N HIS A 56 -19.47 -30.98 4.12
CA HIS A 56 -19.33 -29.53 4.02
C HIS A 56 -19.07 -29.09 2.59
N GLU A 57 -19.56 -27.89 2.26
CA GLU A 57 -19.22 -27.18 1.04
C GLU A 57 -18.50 -25.87 1.37
N HIS A 58 -17.49 -25.53 0.58
CA HIS A 58 -16.74 -24.29 0.72
C HIS A 58 -16.33 -23.76 -0.65
N THR A 59 -16.54 -22.45 -0.88
CA THR A 59 -16.24 -21.76 -2.13
C THR A 59 -15.03 -20.87 -1.93
N ILE A 60 -14.05 -21.03 -2.81
CA ILE A 60 -12.75 -20.35 -2.80
C ILE A 60 -12.78 -19.38 -3.97
N GLU A 61 -13.06 -18.10 -3.70
CA GLU A 61 -13.21 -17.08 -4.74
C GLU A 61 -11.87 -16.43 -5.06
N PHE A 62 -11.38 -16.66 -6.28
CA PHE A 62 -10.17 -16.02 -6.77
C PHE A 62 -10.45 -14.57 -7.17
N PRO A 63 -9.57 -13.62 -6.79
CA PRO A 63 -9.60 -12.27 -7.35
C PRO A 63 -9.63 -12.27 -8.87
N THR A 64 -10.29 -11.28 -9.47
CA THR A 64 -10.42 -11.16 -10.93
C THR A 64 -9.04 -11.03 -11.59
N ARG A 65 -8.87 -11.69 -12.74
CA ARG A 65 -7.62 -11.65 -13.52
C ARG A 65 -7.90 -11.37 -14.99
N HIS A 66 -6.98 -10.63 -15.61
CA HIS A 66 -6.98 -10.42 -17.05
C HIS A 66 -6.74 -11.76 -17.77
N ILE A 67 -7.31 -11.95 -18.96
CA ILE A 67 -6.96 -13.09 -19.80
C ILE A 67 -5.44 -13.12 -20.08
N GLU A 68 -4.83 -14.30 -20.11
CA GLU A 68 -3.38 -14.48 -20.27
C GLU A 68 -2.53 -13.89 -19.11
N SER A 69 -3.14 -13.51 -17.99
CA SER A 69 -2.39 -13.23 -16.75
C SER A 69 -1.48 -14.42 -16.39
N PRO A 70 -0.29 -14.17 -15.82
CA PRO A 70 0.60 -15.25 -15.39
C PRO A 70 -0.13 -16.19 -14.41
N PRO A 71 0.11 -17.52 -14.49
CA PRO A 71 -0.56 -18.50 -13.63
C PRO A 71 -0.35 -18.20 -12.16
N GLN A 72 -1.42 -18.22 -11.37
CA GLN A 72 -1.35 -17.95 -9.94
C GLN A 72 -1.18 -19.28 -9.19
N LYS A 73 0.01 -19.50 -8.63
CA LYS A 73 0.26 -20.61 -7.70
C LYS A 73 0.01 -20.14 -6.26
N ILE A 74 -0.73 -20.96 -5.51
CA ILE A 74 -1.13 -20.75 -4.13
C ILE A 74 -0.94 -22.06 -3.37
N LEU A 75 -0.35 -21.98 -2.19
CA LEU A 75 -0.12 -23.10 -1.29
C LEU A 75 -1.00 -22.92 -0.07
N PHE A 76 -1.90 -23.88 0.16
CA PHE A 76 -2.71 -23.98 1.35
C PHE A 76 -2.00 -24.90 2.32
N TRP A 77 -1.52 -24.38 3.44
CA TRP A 77 -0.82 -25.17 4.46
C TRP A 77 -1.86 -25.82 5.36
N LEU A 78 -2.09 -27.12 5.14
CA LEU A 78 -3.08 -27.90 5.87
C LEU A 78 -2.45 -28.56 7.08
N ARG A 79 -2.95 -28.25 8.27
CA ARG A 79 -2.53 -28.87 9.54
C ARG A 79 -3.57 -29.87 10.03
N ASN A 80 -3.12 -31.08 10.35
CA ASN A 80 -3.95 -32.07 11.04
C ASN A 80 -3.95 -31.77 12.55
N LEU A 81 -5.14 -31.58 13.13
CA LEU A 81 -5.36 -31.27 14.55
C LEU A 81 -5.77 -32.52 15.36
N SER A 82 -5.62 -33.71 14.77
CA SER A 82 -6.06 -34.99 15.34
C SER A 82 -4.84 -35.79 15.81
N SER A 83 -5.00 -36.57 16.88
CA SER A 83 -3.95 -37.48 17.38
C SER A 83 -3.71 -38.72 16.51
N LYS A 84 -4.34 -38.79 15.34
CA LYS A 84 -4.22 -39.88 14.35
C LYS A 84 -3.80 -39.30 13.00
N PRO A 85 -3.07 -40.06 12.17
CA PRO A 85 -2.80 -39.64 10.80
C PRO A 85 -4.11 -39.59 10.01
N MET A 86 -4.31 -38.53 9.24
CA MET A 86 -5.45 -38.32 8.36
C MET A 86 -5.01 -38.51 6.91
N THR A 87 -5.87 -39.09 6.06
CA THR A 87 -5.64 -39.15 4.60
C THR A 87 -6.75 -38.46 3.84
N LEU A 88 -6.39 -37.44 3.07
CA LEU A 88 -7.26 -36.74 2.13
C LEU A 88 -7.13 -37.38 0.74
N THR A 89 -8.26 -37.76 0.13
CA THR A 89 -8.32 -38.23 -1.26
C THR A 89 -9.18 -37.28 -2.09
N LEU A 90 -8.56 -36.57 -3.02
CA LEU A 90 -9.15 -35.50 -3.80
C LEU A 90 -9.55 -36.02 -5.19
N LYS A 91 -10.86 -36.02 -5.46
CA LYS A 91 -11.44 -36.43 -6.72
C LYS A 91 -12.07 -35.23 -7.42
N ARG A 92 -11.58 -34.90 -8.62
CA ARG A 92 -12.16 -33.80 -9.40
C ARG A 92 -13.53 -34.17 -9.94
N ILE A 93 -14.50 -33.25 -9.81
CA ILE A 93 -15.82 -33.34 -10.43
C ILE A 93 -15.81 -32.61 -11.79
N GLN A 94 -16.57 -33.13 -12.74
CA GLN A 94 -16.77 -32.50 -14.05
C GLN A 94 -17.98 -31.55 -14.01
N ASN A 95 -17.74 -30.26 -13.79
CA ASN A 95 -18.78 -29.22 -13.84
C ASN A 95 -19.21 -28.85 -15.29
N CYS A 96 -18.38 -29.12 -16.29
CA CYS A 96 -18.59 -28.64 -17.68
C CYS A 96 -19.24 -29.69 -18.60
N CYS A 97 -20.04 -29.25 -19.57
CA CYS A 97 -20.70 -30.11 -20.57
C CYS A 97 -19.78 -30.65 -21.69
N CYS A 98 -18.46 -30.50 -21.57
CA CYS A 98 -17.51 -31.00 -22.57
C CYS A 98 -17.59 -32.53 -22.72
N LYS A 99 -17.43 -33.03 -23.95
CA LYS A 99 -17.50 -34.47 -24.27
C LYS A 99 -16.09 -35.02 -24.57
N PRO A 100 -15.82 -36.31 -24.30
CA PRO A 100 -14.57 -36.95 -24.71
C PRO A 100 -14.43 -36.94 -26.24
N VAL A 101 -13.24 -36.58 -26.75
CA VAL A 101 -12.93 -36.54 -28.18
C VAL A 101 -12.09 -37.76 -28.55
N GLN A 102 -12.46 -38.44 -29.64
CA GLN A 102 -11.70 -39.57 -30.16
C GLN A 102 -10.38 -39.09 -30.73
N THR A 103 -9.28 -39.41 -30.05
CA THR A 103 -7.93 -38.95 -30.37
C THR A 103 -7.09 -40.12 -30.87
N ARG A 104 -6.41 -39.94 -31.99
CA ARG A 104 -5.43 -40.90 -32.49
C ARG A 104 -4.19 -40.88 -31.58
N VAL A 105 -3.86 -42.01 -30.97
CA VAL A 105 -2.71 -42.18 -30.06
C VAL A 105 -1.61 -43.07 -30.66
N GLY A 106 -1.77 -43.53 -31.90
CA GLY A 106 -0.77 -44.30 -32.64
C GLY A 106 -1.21 -44.56 -34.09
N PHE A 107 -0.49 -45.40 -34.82
CA PHE A 107 -1.03 -45.98 -36.06
C PHE A 107 -2.23 -46.87 -35.71
N ASN A 108 -3.41 -46.48 -36.20
CA ASN A 108 -4.71 -47.15 -36.01
C ASN A 108 -5.23 -47.32 -34.57
N GLN A 109 -4.59 -46.72 -33.55
CA GLN A 109 -5.13 -46.69 -32.19
C GLN A 109 -5.84 -45.37 -31.88
N PHE A 110 -7.09 -45.46 -31.43
CA PHE A 110 -7.90 -44.32 -31.01
C PHE A 110 -8.35 -44.47 -29.56
N ARG A 111 -8.20 -43.43 -28.74
CA ARG A 111 -8.74 -43.35 -27.38
C ARG A 111 -9.68 -42.16 -27.26
N LYS A 112 -10.78 -42.31 -26.52
CA LYS A 112 -11.63 -41.19 -26.11
C LYS A 112 -10.90 -40.42 -25.00
N LEU A 113 -10.29 -39.29 -25.35
CA LEU A 113 -9.54 -38.44 -24.41
C LEU A 113 -10.33 -37.18 -24.09
N PHE A 114 -10.21 -36.70 -22.85
CA PHE A 114 -10.99 -35.57 -22.36
C PHE A 114 -10.24 -34.24 -22.54
N HIS A 115 -10.23 -33.72 -23.78
CA HIS A 115 -9.56 -32.46 -24.16
C HIS A 115 -10.35 -31.21 -23.78
N CYS A 116 -10.78 -31.12 -22.52
CA CYS A 116 -11.49 -29.96 -22.01
C CYS A 116 -10.51 -28.84 -21.60
N ARG A 117 -10.67 -27.65 -22.18
CA ARG A 117 -9.87 -26.46 -21.78
C ARG A 117 -10.18 -26.03 -20.33
N HIS A 118 -11.45 -26.08 -19.89
CA HIS A 118 -11.82 -25.82 -18.48
C HIS A 118 -11.12 -26.78 -17.50
N ARG A 119 -10.71 -27.99 -17.94
CA ARG A 119 -9.89 -28.89 -17.09
C ARG A 119 -8.54 -28.26 -16.75
N LYS A 120 -7.94 -27.50 -17.66
CA LYS A 120 -6.61 -26.89 -17.50
C LYS A 120 -6.61 -25.60 -16.65
N MET A 121 -7.77 -25.00 -16.38
CA MET A 121 -7.85 -23.73 -15.64
C MET A 121 -7.47 -23.81 -14.16
N LEU A 122 -7.55 -24.99 -13.54
CA LEU A 122 -7.03 -25.22 -12.19
C LEU A 122 -6.41 -26.62 -12.11
N HIS A 123 -5.22 -26.69 -11.53
CA HIS A 123 -4.51 -27.92 -11.24
C HIS A 123 -4.13 -27.97 -9.75
N LEU A 124 -4.55 -29.04 -9.08
CA LEU A 124 -4.04 -29.43 -7.76
C LEU A 124 -2.95 -30.48 -8.00
N GLN A 125 -1.77 -30.28 -7.42
CA GLN A 125 -0.61 -31.14 -7.70
C GLN A 125 -0.69 -32.52 -7.05
N GLN A 126 -1.48 -32.67 -5.97
CA GLN A 126 -1.60 -33.89 -5.17
C GLN A 126 -3.06 -34.34 -5.15
N GLU A 127 -3.32 -35.58 -5.60
CA GLU A 127 -4.65 -36.21 -5.53
C GLU A 127 -4.85 -36.99 -4.21
N VAL A 128 -3.76 -37.34 -3.50
CA VAL A 128 -3.79 -37.94 -2.17
C VAL A 128 -2.78 -37.23 -1.27
N LEU A 129 -3.20 -36.86 -0.05
CA LEU A 129 -2.33 -36.29 0.98
C LEU A 129 -2.50 -37.09 2.27
N THR A 130 -1.42 -37.62 2.82
CA THR A 130 -1.40 -38.20 4.17
C THR A 130 -0.70 -37.23 5.11
N ILE A 131 -1.37 -36.87 6.20
CA ILE A 131 -0.94 -35.84 7.15
C ILE A 131 -0.88 -36.46 8.55
N LYS A 132 0.31 -36.57 9.13
CA LYS A 132 0.51 -37.11 10.49
C LYS A 132 -0.10 -36.18 11.56
N PRO A 133 -0.27 -36.64 12.81
CA PRO A 133 -0.69 -35.79 13.92
C PRO A 133 0.20 -34.54 14.03
N ASP A 134 -0.42 -33.36 14.18
CA ASP A 134 0.23 -32.04 14.24
C ASP A 134 1.14 -31.67 13.04
N GLU A 135 1.17 -32.46 11.97
CA GLU A 135 1.95 -32.18 10.77
C GLU A 135 1.23 -31.15 9.88
N VAL A 136 2.04 -30.34 9.20
CA VAL A 136 1.60 -29.28 8.28
C VAL A 136 2.06 -29.64 6.88
N VAL A 137 1.13 -29.79 5.93
CA VAL A 137 1.42 -30.23 4.55
C VAL A 137 0.87 -29.20 3.55
N ALA A 138 1.67 -28.88 2.53
CA ALA A 138 1.28 -27.94 1.48
C ALA A 138 0.39 -28.60 0.42
N LEU A 139 -0.87 -28.17 0.34
CA LEU A 139 -1.71 -28.39 -0.83
C LEU A 139 -1.43 -27.31 -1.88
N SER A 140 -0.71 -27.66 -2.95
CA SER A 140 -0.44 -26.74 -4.06
C SER A 140 -1.59 -26.68 -5.07
N VAL A 141 -2.11 -25.47 -5.27
CA VAL A 141 -3.15 -25.11 -6.25
C VAL A 141 -2.54 -24.13 -7.26
N THR A 142 -2.68 -24.40 -8.56
CA THR A 142 -2.27 -23.48 -9.64
C THR A 142 -3.45 -23.15 -10.53
N ALA A 143 -3.78 -21.86 -10.64
CA ALA A 143 -4.83 -21.32 -11.49
C ALA A 143 -4.25 -20.74 -12.80
N TYR A 144 -4.95 -20.98 -13.91
CA TYR A 144 -4.58 -20.56 -15.27
C TYR A 144 -5.72 -19.78 -15.92
N PHE A 145 -5.46 -18.52 -16.29
CA PHE A 145 -6.47 -17.56 -16.75
C PHE A 145 -6.58 -17.54 -18.28
N GLN A 146 -6.97 -18.69 -18.85
CA GLN A 146 -6.93 -18.96 -20.32
C GLN A 146 -8.29 -18.88 -21.04
N ILE A 147 -9.39 -18.73 -20.31
CA ILE A 147 -10.75 -18.72 -20.87
C ILE A 147 -11.51 -17.60 -20.19
N TYR A 148 -12.10 -16.70 -20.98
CA TYR A 148 -12.95 -15.60 -20.50
C TYR A 148 -14.20 -16.14 -19.76
N GLY A 149 -14.72 -15.37 -18.81
CA GLY A 149 -15.96 -15.62 -18.08
C GLY A 149 -15.75 -16.16 -16.66
N GLU A 150 -16.86 -16.62 -16.07
CA GLU A 150 -16.89 -17.23 -14.73
C GLU A 150 -16.76 -18.75 -14.85
N HIS A 151 -15.85 -19.35 -14.05
CA HIS A 151 -15.56 -20.79 -14.13
C HIS A 151 -15.56 -21.42 -12.75
N LEU A 152 -16.46 -22.37 -12.52
CA LEU A 152 -16.55 -23.13 -11.27
C LEU A 152 -15.92 -24.53 -11.44
N LEU A 153 -14.89 -24.81 -10.65
CA LEU A 153 -14.17 -26.08 -10.68
C LEU A 153 -14.28 -26.76 -9.32
N THR A 154 -14.97 -27.90 -9.25
CA THR A 154 -15.23 -28.61 -7.97
C THR A 154 -14.28 -29.78 -7.75
N TYR A 155 -13.76 -29.90 -6.53
CA TYR A 155 -13.06 -31.09 -6.02
C TYR A 155 -13.83 -31.67 -4.83
N GLU A 156 -14.06 -32.98 -4.88
CA GLU A 156 -14.66 -33.79 -3.83
C GLU A 156 -13.52 -34.43 -3.02
N VAL A 157 -13.39 -34.05 -1.76
CA VAL A 157 -12.30 -34.48 -0.87
C VAL A 157 -12.84 -35.43 0.16
N HIS A 158 -12.42 -36.69 0.09
CA HIS A 158 -12.75 -37.71 1.07
C HIS A 158 -11.68 -37.80 2.14
N THR A 159 -12.09 -38.22 3.33
CA THR A 159 -11.23 -38.49 4.49
C THR A 159 -11.36 -39.95 4.90
N ASP A 160 -10.35 -40.47 5.59
CA ASP A 160 -10.31 -41.84 6.11
C ASP A 160 -11.37 -42.14 7.20
N ASP A 161 -11.93 -41.10 7.83
CA ASP A 161 -13.04 -41.20 8.80
C ASP A 161 -14.43 -40.96 8.18
N ASN A 162 -14.54 -41.01 6.84
CA ASN A 162 -15.77 -40.89 6.05
C ASN A 162 -16.45 -39.50 6.03
N ARG A 163 -15.71 -38.41 6.32
CA ARG A 163 -16.16 -37.07 5.91
C ARG A 163 -15.93 -36.84 4.43
N LYS A 164 -16.75 -35.95 3.87
CA LYS A 164 -16.67 -35.46 2.49
C LYS A 164 -16.70 -33.95 2.48
N PHE A 165 -15.74 -33.33 1.79
CA PHE A 165 -15.73 -31.89 1.55
C PHE A 165 -15.89 -31.60 0.07
N MET A 166 -16.72 -30.62 -0.26
CA MET A 166 -16.84 -30.07 -1.60
C MET A 166 -16.11 -28.73 -1.63
N TRP A 167 -14.98 -28.68 -2.34
CA TRP A 167 -14.21 -27.45 -2.52
C TRP A 167 -14.48 -26.91 -3.92
N HIS A 168 -15.15 -25.77 -3.98
CA HIS A 168 -15.53 -25.10 -5.22
C HIS A 168 -14.56 -23.95 -5.48
N PHE A 169 -13.69 -24.10 -6.47
CA PHE A 169 -12.78 -23.04 -6.87
C PHE A 169 -13.48 -22.18 -7.93
N HIS A 170 -13.76 -20.92 -7.58
CA HIS A 170 -14.40 -19.97 -8.47
C HIS A 170 -13.35 -19.04 -9.10
N LEU A 171 -13.19 -19.13 -10.43
CA LEU A 171 -12.23 -18.36 -11.21
C LEU A 171 -12.98 -17.36 -12.08
N HIS A 172 -12.75 -16.06 -11.86
CA HIS A 172 -13.30 -14.99 -12.69
C HIS A 172 -12.20 -14.42 -13.62
N VAL A 173 -12.35 -14.65 -14.92
CA VAL A 173 -11.44 -14.14 -15.97
C VAL A 173 -12.20 -13.13 -16.81
N SER A 174 -11.71 -11.90 -16.88
CA SER A 174 -12.35 -10.84 -17.64
C SER A 174 -11.31 -10.00 -18.37
N GLU A 175 -11.77 -9.14 -19.26
CA GLU A 175 -11.00 -8.01 -19.75
C GLU A 175 -10.97 -6.94 -18.64
N LEU A 176 -10.57 -5.70 -18.95
CA LEU A 176 -10.67 -4.62 -17.98
C LEU A 176 -12.14 -4.27 -17.71
N ASN A 177 -12.73 -4.89 -16.69
CA ASN A 177 -13.99 -4.44 -16.11
C ASN A 177 -13.70 -3.41 -14.98
N PRO A 178 -14.08 -2.12 -15.14
CA PRO A 178 -13.86 -1.11 -14.12
C PRO A 178 -14.61 -1.38 -12.80
N GLU A 179 -15.66 -2.21 -12.77
CA GLU A 179 -16.41 -2.67 -11.57
C GLU A 179 -15.65 -3.68 -10.69
N LYS A 180 -14.55 -4.25 -11.20
CA LYS A 180 -13.69 -5.21 -10.50
C LYS A 180 -12.35 -4.59 -10.08
N CYS A 181 -12.15 -3.29 -10.34
CA CYS A 181 -10.90 -2.57 -10.05
C CYS A 181 -10.84 -2.01 -8.62
N LEU A 182 -11.92 -1.98 -7.84
CA LEU A 182 -11.90 -1.50 -6.46
C LEU A 182 -11.87 -2.66 -5.45
N LEU A 183 -10.82 -2.73 -4.63
CA LEU A 183 -10.66 -3.77 -3.60
C LEU A 183 -11.45 -3.47 -2.33
N THR A 184 -11.45 -2.21 -1.88
CA THR A 184 -12.17 -1.78 -0.68
C THR A 184 -13.46 -1.06 -1.07
N LYS A 185 -14.59 -1.55 -0.57
CA LYS A 185 -15.93 -0.93 -0.73
C LYS A 185 -16.49 -0.39 0.59
N GLU A 186 -15.73 -0.54 1.67
CA GLU A 186 -16.08 -0.08 3.00
C GLU A 186 -14.87 0.68 3.55
N LEU A 187 -15.13 1.87 4.08
CA LEU A 187 -14.16 2.68 4.83
C LEU A 187 -14.01 2.10 6.23
N LEU A 188 -12.82 2.23 6.78
CA LEU A 188 -12.51 1.76 8.12
C LEU A 188 -13.41 2.49 9.14
N PRO A 189 -14.01 1.76 10.09
CA PRO A 189 -14.69 2.36 11.22
C PRO A 189 -13.76 3.31 11.99
N VAL A 190 -14.25 4.51 12.29
CA VAL A 190 -13.47 5.59 12.92
C VAL A 190 -14.17 6.08 14.17
N ASN A 191 -13.41 6.26 15.26
CA ASN A 191 -13.94 6.76 16.51
C ASN A 191 -14.32 8.24 16.41
N ILE A 192 -15.62 8.53 16.35
CA ILE A 192 -16.16 9.89 16.13
C ILE A 192 -15.89 10.85 17.29
N LYS A 193 -15.51 10.34 18.47
CA LYS A 193 -15.05 11.17 19.59
C LYS A 193 -13.66 11.74 19.35
N ASN A 194 -12.83 11.00 18.61
CA ASN A 194 -11.43 11.32 18.36
C ASN A 194 -11.21 12.01 17.02
N TYR A 195 -12.07 11.74 16.03
CA TYR A 195 -11.91 12.23 14.65
C TYR A 195 -13.23 12.79 14.13
N TYR A 196 -13.29 14.12 13.96
CA TYR A 196 -14.41 14.81 13.31
C TYR A 196 -14.39 14.67 11.78
N HIS A 197 -13.18 14.67 11.20
CA HIS A 197 -12.93 14.46 9.78
C HIS A 197 -11.65 13.63 9.60
N ILE A 198 -11.60 12.79 8.58
CA ILE A 198 -10.44 11.91 8.35
C ILE A 198 -10.28 11.53 6.88
N THR A 199 -9.03 11.40 6.45
CA THR A 199 -8.70 10.83 5.14
C THR A 199 -8.43 9.35 5.26
N GLN A 200 -8.97 8.56 4.33
CA GLN A 200 -8.66 7.14 4.19
C GLN A 200 -8.33 6.76 2.74
N PRO A 201 -7.57 5.66 2.53
CA PRO A 201 -7.34 5.10 1.21
C PRO A 201 -8.48 4.15 0.81
N ILE A 202 -8.99 4.32 -0.40
CA ILE A 202 -9.73 3.31 -1.14
C ILE A 202 -8.76 2.67 -2.14
N TRP A 203 -8.54 1.37 -2.03
CA TRP A 203 -7.53 0.65 -2.81
C TRP A 203 -8.03 0.27 -4.21
N VAL A 204 -7.37 0.81 -5.24
CA VAL A 204 -7.65 0.58 -6.67
C VAL A 204 -6.63 -0.41 -7.22
N GLN A 205 -7.09 -1.59 -7.64
CA GLN A 205 -6.29 -2.61 -8.31
C GLN A 205 -6.30 -2.43 -9.83
N ASN A 206 -5.12 -2.51 -10.43
CA ASN A 206 -4.94 -2.82 -11.84
C ASN A 206 -4.47 -4.27 -11.97
N PHE A 207 -5.37 -5.15 -12.42
CA PHE A 207 -5.07 -6.58 -12.65
C PHE A 207 -4.56 -6.89 -14.08
N THR A 208 -4.33 -5.86 -14.90
CA THR A 208 -3.87 -5.99 -16.29
C THR A 208 -2.33 -5.86 -16.40
N ASN A 209 -1.80 -6.14 -17.60
CA ASN A 209 -0.37 -6.05 -17.90
C ASN A 209 0.08 -4.64 -18.38
N LEU A 210 -0.85 -3.68 -18.45
CA LEU A 210 -0.59 -2.30 -18.90
C LEU A 210 -0.77 -1.31 -17.74
N HIS A 211 -0.20 -0.11 -17.86
CA HIS A 211 -0.49 0.99 -16.93
C HIS A 211 -1.88 1.55 -17.27
N LEU A 212 -2.73 1.76 -16.27
CA LEU A 212 -4.10 2.24 -16.46
C LEU A 212 -4.30 3.61 -15.83
N ASN A 213 -5.01 4.49 -16.53
CA ASN A 213 -5.41 5.80 -16.02
C ASN A 213 -6.88 5.75 -15.61
N PHE A 214 -7.17 6.03 -14.35
CA PHE A 214 -8.52 6.12 -13.82
C PHE A 214 -8.86 7.57 -13.49
N SER A 215 -10.07 7.98 -13.87
CA SER A 215 -10.70 9.23 -13.42
C SER A 215 -11.80 8.90 -12.40
N PHE A 216 -11.93 9.72 -11.36
CA PHE A 216 -12.88 9.53 -10.28
C PHE A 216 -13.73 10.77 -10.06
N SER A 217 -15.02 10.57 -9.84
CA SER A 217 -15.93 11.61 -9.39
C SER A 217 -16.93 11.03 -8.38
N THR A 218 -17.60 11.90 -7.64
CA THR A 218 -18.66 11.52 -6.70
C THR A 218 -19.81 12.50 -6.83
N ARG A 219 -21.03 12.04 -6.52
CA ARG A 219 -22.24 12.86 -6.50
C ARG A 219 -22.48 13.50 -5.15
N ASP A 220 -22.01 12.85 -4.09
CA ASP A 220 -22.37 13.17 -2.72
C ASP A 220 -21.33 14.10 -2.08
N ARG A 221 -21.80 15.13 -1.38
CA ARG A 221 -20.93 16.13 -0.74
C ARG A 221 -20.30 15.65 0.58
N SER A 222 -20.67 14.45 1.04
CA SER A 222 -20.22 13.83 2.30
C SER A 222 -18.85 13.14 2.19
N LEU A 223 -18.32 13.00 0.97
CA LEU A 223 -17.03 12.36 0.69
C LEU A 223 -16.30 13.19 -0.36
N LYS A 224 -15.12 13.70 -0.02
CA LYS A 224 -14.28 14.47 -0.91
C LYS A 224 -13.16 13.60 -1.48
N LEU A 225 -13.05 13.54 -2.80
CA LEU A 225 -11.90 12.90 -3.46
C LEU A 225 -10.70 13.87 -3.49
N LEU A 226 -9.54 13.46 -2.97
CA LEU A 226 -8.33 14.29 -2.98
C LEU A 226 -7.50 14.13 -4.27
N ASN A 227 -7.53 12.95 -4.90
CA ASN A 227 -6.88 12.66 -6.18
C ASN A 227 -7.87 12.06 -7.19
N THR A 228 -8.57 12.94 -7.92
CA THR A 228 -9.58 12.56 -8.92
C THR A 228 -9.02 11.93 -10.20
N ASN A 229 -7.70 11.91 -10.39
CA ASN A 229 -7.04 11.16 -11.47
C ASN A 229 -5.90 10.33 -10.89
N LEU A 230 -5.80 9.06 -11.28
CA LEU A 230 -4.85 8.10 -10.75
C LEU A 230 -4.30 7.20 -11.87
N THR A 231 -2.99 7.25 -12.11
CA THR A 231 -2.30 6.25 -12.91
C THR A 231 -1.90 5.08 -12.02
N VAL A 232 -2.50 3.91 -12.25
CA VAL A 232 -2.22 2.67 -11.52
C VAL A 232 -1.32 1.79 -12.38
N PRO A 233 -0.08 1.48 -11.94
CA PRO A 233 0.83 0.62 -12.70
C PRO A 233 0.28 -0.77 -12.99
N ARG A 234 0.82 -1.45 -14.01
CA ARG A 234 0.47 -2.84 -14.33
C ARG A 234 0.59 -3.77 -13.12
N GLN A 235 -0.36 -4.68 -12.95
CA GLN A 235 -0.39 -5.71 -11.88
C GLN A 235 -0.18 -5.16 -10.45
N SER A 236 -0.82 -4.04 -10.10
CA SER A 236 -0.53 -3.29 -8.86
C SER A 236 -1.77 -2.71 -8.16
N VAL A 237 -1.61 -2.13 -6.96
CA VAL A 237 -2.70 -1.58 -6.12
C VAL A 237 -2.35 -0.21 -5.54
N TRP A 238 -3.04 0.86 -6.00
CA TRP A 238 -2.75 2.26 -5.66
C TRP A 238 -3.95 2.92 -4.92
N PRO A 239 -3.73 3.94 -4.06
CA PRO A 239 -4.80 4.55 -3.28
C PRO A 239 -5.52 5.70 -4.00
N LEU A 240 -6.86 5.61 -4.05
CA LEU A 240 -7.74 6.77 -4.13
C LEU A 240 -7.96 7.32 -2.72
N LEU A 241 -7.53 8.54 -2.45
CA LEU A 241 -7.65 9.19 -1.16
C LEU A 241 -8.98 9.90 -1.04
N VAL A 242 -9.74 9.55 -0.01
CA VAL A 242 -11.04 10.16 0.30
C VAL A 242 -11.00 10.81 1.66
N ASP A 243 -11.31 12.10 1.73
CA ASP A 243 -11.59 12.83 2.97
C ASP A 243 -13.09 12.66 3.24
N TYR A 244 -13.48 12.17 4.42
CA TYR A 244 -14.88 12.00 4.79
C TYR A 244 -15.12 12.30 6.26
N ARG A 245 -16.35 12.72 6.55
CA ARG A 245 -16.85 12.93 7.91
C ARG A 245 -17.58 11.67 8.39
N PRO A 246 -17.03 10.92 9.37
CA PRO A 246 -17.71 9.76 9.93
C PRO A 246 -18.95 10.18 10.73
N MET A 247 -20.05 9.43 10.55
CA MET A 247 -21.33 9.60 11.24
C MET A 247 -21.59 8.40 12.15
N ASP A 248 -22.42 8.54 13.18
CA ASP A 248 -22.81 7.47 14.11
C ASP A 248 -23.73 6.38 13.49
N TYR A 249 -24.05 6.51 12.21
CA TYR A 249 -24.78 5.54 11.39
C TYR A 249 -23.99 5.17 10.12
N GLU A 250 -24.36 4.06 9.49
CA GLU A 250 -23.79 3.64 8.20
C GLU A 250 -24.30 4.54 7.07
N ASN A 251 -23.37 5.21 6.39
CA ASN A 251 -23.64 6.06 5.23
C ASN A 251 -23.12 5.38 3.96
N GLU A 252 -23.89 5.41 2.87
CA GLU A 252 -23.45 4.95 1.55
C GLU A 252 -23.21 6.15 0.63
N VAL A 253 -22.06 6.19 -0.03
CA VAL A 253 -21.70 7.24 -1.00
C VAL A 253 -21.39 6.62 -2.36
N GLU A 254 -21.84 7.26 -3.43
CA GLU A 254 -21.55 6.84 -4.80
C GLU A 254 -20.26 7.48 -5.35
N VAL A 255 -19.30 6.63 -5.71
CA VAL A 255 -18.07 6.99 -6.45
C VAL A 255 -18.13 6.40 -7.85
N LEU A 256 -18.05 7.26 -8.86
CA LEU A 256 -17.87 6.89 -10.26
C LEU A 256 -16.37 6.71 -10.54
N LEU A 257 -15.99 5.53 -10.99
CA LEU A 257 -14.69 5.23 -11.57
C LEU A 257 -14.84 5.18 -13.09
N GLY A 258 -14.04 5.98 -13.81
CA GLY A 258 -13.92 5.96 -15.27
C GLY A 258 -12.53 5.49 -15.72
N ASN A 259 -12.48 4.76 -16.83
CA ASN A 259 -11.26 4.37 -17.54
C ASN A 259 -11.57 4.41 -19.04
N GLU A 260 -10.92 5.32 -19.77
CA GLU A 260 -11.19 5.58 -21.19
C GLU A 260 -12.68 5.82 -21.48
N SER A 261 -13.36 4.87 -22.14
CA SER A 261 -14.80 4.90 -22.44
C SER A 261 -15.67 4.13 -21.44
N ALA A 262 -15.06 3.32 -20.57
CA ALA A 262 -15.75 2.47 -19.62
C ALA A 262 -15.92 3.19 -18.26
N THR A 263 -17.08 3.01 -17.62
CA THR A 263 -17.36 3.61 -16.30
C THR A 263 -18.10 2.63 -15.39
N ALA A 264 -17.87 2.73 -14.09
CA ALA A 264 -18.48 1.90 -13.06
C ALA A 264 -18.84 2.73 -11.82
N TRP A 265 -20.05 2.53 -11.31
CA TRP A 265 -20.49 3.13 -10.04
C TRP A 265 -20.22 2.19 -8.88
N TYR A 266 -19.57 2.71 -7.85
CA TYR A 266 -19.29 2.02 -6.60
C TYR A 266 -20.04 2.66 -5.45
N LYS A 267 -20.73 1.85 -4.67
CA LYS A 267 -21.22 2.22 -3.35
C LYS A 267 -20.11 2.00 -2.33
N ILE A 268 -19.71 3.07 -1.66
CA ILE A 268 -18.73 3.08 -0.59
C ILE A 268 -19.47 3.25 0.72
N LYS A 269 -19.41 2.25 1.60
CA LYS A 269 -19.96 2.33 2.95
C LYS A 269 -18.96 3.03 3.87
N GLY A 270 -19.44 3.86 4.78
CA GLY A 270 -18.63 4.44 5.86
C GLY A 270 -19.45 4.56 7.13
N ARG A 271 -18.84 4.21 8.27
CA ARG A 271 -19.47 4.34 9.59
C ARG A 271 -18.48 4.88 10.62
N GLY A 272 -19.01 5.60 11.59
CA GLY A 272 -18.35 5.99 12.82
C GLY A 272 -18.66 5.01 13.95
N VAL A 273 -17.79 4.97 14.95
CA VAL A 273 -17.92 4.15 16.16
C VAL A 273 -17.61 4.99 17.41
N LEU A 274 -18.02 4.53 18.59
CA LEU A 274 -17.79 5.23 19.87
C LEU A 274 -16.55 4.72 20.63
N VAL A 275 -15.99 3.61 20.18
CA VAL A 275 -14.79 2.92 20.64
C VAL A 275 -14.09 2.41 19.38
N ASP A 276 -12.78 2.51 19.29
CA ASP A 276 -12.04 2.06 18.11
C ASP A 276 -12.10 0.53 17.96
N GLU A 277 -12.38 0.05 16.75
CA GLU A 277 -12.39 -1.37 16.42
C GLU A 277 -11.01 -1.79 15.86
N GLU A 278 -10.37 -2.75 16.52
CA GLU A 278 -9.11 -3.34 16.03
C GLU A 278 -9.34 -4.18 14.76
N GLU A 279 -8.31 -4.31 13.90
CA GLU A 279 -8.37 -5.22 12.76
C GLU A 279 -8.07 -6.66 13.23
N GLU A 280 -9.06 -7.30 13.85
CA GLU A 280 -9.02 -8.72 14.18
C GLU A 280 -8.93 -9.54 12.88
N THR A 281 -7.77 -10.19 12.68
CA THR A 281 -7.58 -11.14 11.58
C THR A 281 -6.69 -12.29 12.02
N ASP A 282 -7.17 -13.51 11.81
CA ASP A 282 -6.46 -14.75 12.09
C ASP A 282 -5.26 -14.99 11.13
N MET A 283 -5.01 -14.10 10.16
CA MET A 283 -4.00 -14.28 9.13
C MET A 283 -2.57 -14.38 9.74
N PRO A 284 -1.83 -15.48 9.51
CA PRO A 284 -0.47 -15.63 10.05
C PRO A 284 0.53 -14.63 9.47
N LEU A 285 1.29 -14.01 10.37
CA LEU A 285 2.31 -12.98 10.06
C LEU A 285 3.66 -13.55 9.59
N LYS A 286 3.85 -14.87 9.73
CA LYS A 286 5.02 -15.61 9.26
C LYS A 286 4.55 -16.61 8.22
N ASP A 287 5.20 -16.63 7.07
CA ASP A 287 5.00 -17.62 6.03
C ASP A 287 5.88 -18.85 6.27
N HIS A 288 5.46 -20.02 5.80
CA HIS A 288 6.30 -21.22 5.83
C HIS A 288 7.32 -21.19 4.68
N GLU A 289 8.45 -21.85 4.90
CA GLU A 289 9.51 -22.00 3.90
C GLU A 289 9.01 -22.81 2.70
N CYS A 290 9.31 -22.37 1.49
CA CYS A 290 8.86 -23.04 0.28
C CYS A 290 9.80 -22.81 -0.91
N ALA A 291 10.11 -23.88 -1.64
CA ALA A 291 10.94 -23.85 -2.86
C ALA A 291 10.34 -23.01 -4.01
N ASP A 292 9.02 -22.77 -4.01
CA ASP A 292 8.36 -21.88 -4.98
C ASP A 292 8.25 -20.42 -4.50
N PHE A 293 8.43 -20.15 -3.21
CA PHE A 293 8.30 -18.83 -2.61
C PHE A 293 9.63 -18.43 -1.93
N LEU A 294 10.59 -18.09 -2.79
CA LEU A 294 12.00 -17.95 -2.43
C LEU A 294 12.36 -16.70 -1.63
N TYR A 295 11.45 -15.72 -1.51
CA TYR A 295 11.75 -14.40 -0.97
C TYR A 295 10.67 -14.05 0.06
N VAL A 296 11.06 -13.95 1.33
CA VAL A 296 10.12 -13.82 2.46
C VAL A 296 10.50 -12.63 3.31
N ILE A 297 9.48 -11.90 3.77
CA ILE A 297 9.60 -10.80 4.72
C ILE A 297 8.94 -11.26 6.03
N TYR A 298 9.63 -11.15 7.16
CA TYR A 298 9.04 -11.45 8.46
C TYR A 298 9.31 -10.35 9.50
N PRO A 299 8.27 -9.88 10.23
CA PRO A 299 6.85 -10.16 9.99
C PRO A 299 6.39 -9.60 8.62
N ASN A 300 5.45 -10.29 7.95
CA ASN A 300 4.89 -9.85 6.66
C ASN A 300 3.85 -8.72 6.82
N ARG A 301 3.50 -8.36 8.06
CA ARG A 301 2.69 -7.20 8.44
C ARG A 301 3.38 -6.41 9.56
N VAL A 302 3.40 -5.09 9.43
CA VAL A 302 3.85 -4.13 10.46
C VAL A 302 2.72 -3.14 10.77
N VAL A 303 2.63 -2.71 12.03
CA VAL A 303 1.57 -1.82 12.52
C VAL A 303 2.22 -0.67 13.29
N PHE A 304 2.05 0.56 12.82
CA PHE A 304 2.61 1.76 13.42
C PHE A 304 1.50 2.58 14.07
N GLU A 305 1.62 2.78 15.38
CA GLU A 305 0.93 3.86 16.08
C GLU A 305 1.91 5.02 16.28
N VAL A 306 1.58 6.19 15.76
CA VAL A 306 2.47 7.36 15.66
C VAL A 306 1.72 8.64 16.03
N CYS A 307 2.37 9.59 16.68
CA CYS A 307 1.82 10.94 16.80
C CYS A 307 2.07 11.74 15.52
N MET A 308 1.31 12.83 15.31
CA MET A 308 1.62 13.79 14.24
C MET A 308 3.04 14.35 14.44
N LYS A 309 3.82 14.50 13.36
CA LYS A 309 5.23 14.93 13.38
C LYS A 309 6.17 14.02 14.16
N GLU A 310 5.80 12.75 14.34
CA GLU A 310 6.66 11.73 14.94
C GLU A 310 7.27 10.83 13.86
N ASP A 311 8.53 10.48 14.06
CA ASP A 311 9.23 9.41 13.36
C ASP A 311 9.21 8.14 14.23
N ARG A 312 8.76 7.01 13.67
CA ARG A 312 8.92 5.69 14.31
C ARG A 312 9.54 4.68 13.38
N THR A 313 10.21 3.71 13.97
CA THR A 313 10.96 2.66 13.28
C THR A 313 10.52 1.29 13.78
N GLN A 314 10.40 0.34 12.85
CA GLN A 314 10.27 -1.09 13.16
C GLN A 314 11.23 -1.89 12.28
N LEU A 315 11.60 -3.07 12.72
CA LEU A 315 12.55 -3.93 12.02
C LEU A 315 11.81 -5.07 11.33
N VAL A 316 12.06 -5.27 10.04
CA VAL A 316 11.64 -6.44 9.28
C VAL A 316 12.85 -7.19 8.78
N ASN A 317 12.77 -8.51 8.68
CA ASN A 317 13.85 -9.33 8.14
C ASN A 317 13.45 -9.85 6.76
N VAL A 318 14.28 -9.58 5.77
CA VAL A 318 14.14 -10.07 4.39
C VAL A 318 15.07 -11.27 4.23
N HIS A 319 14.52 -12.42 3.84
CA HIS A 319 15.28 -13.65 3.63
C HIS A 319 15.14 -14.19 2.22
N ASN A 320 16.26 -14.69 1.68
CA ASN A 320 16.36 -15.30 0.35
C ASN A 320 16.56 -16.81 0.50
N PHE A 321 15.49 -17.61 0.45
CA PHE A 321 15.55 -19.08 0.35
C PHE A 321 15.99 -19.58 -1.04
N GLY A 322 16.17 -18.69 -2.01
CA GLY A 322 16.73 -19.02 -3.32
C GLY A 322 18.21 -19.41 -3.24
N GLN A 323 18.70 -20.13 -4.23
CA GLN A 323 20.11 -20.52 -4.32
C GLN A 323 21.01 -19.41 -4.93
N LYS A 324 20.40 -18.42 -5.60
CA LYS A 324 21.13 -17.37 -6.33
C LYS A 324 21.28 -16.11 -5.48
N CYS A 325 22.37 -15.38 -5.70
CA CYS A 325 22.47 -14.01 -5.21
C CYS A 325 21.51 -13.12 -6.01
N VAL A 326 20.70 -12.33 -5.32
CA VAL A 326 19.74 -11.38 -5.90
C VAL A 326 19.90 -10.01 -5.27
N GLU A 327 19.48 -8.97 -5.99
CA GLU A 327 19.33 -7.62 -5.47
C GLU A 327 17.88 -7.38 -5.04
N PHE A 328 17.71 -6.70 -3.92
CA PHE A 328 16.44 -6.29 -3.34
C PHE A 328 16.37 -4.76 -3.32
N ARG A 329 15.25 -4.20 -3.77
CA ARG A 329 15.02 -2.77 -3.87
C ARG A 329 13.65 -2.39 -3.34
N TRP A 330 13.60 -1.56 -2.31
CA TRP A 330 12.32 -1.02 -1.82
C TRP A 330 11.83 0.10 -2.73
N GLN A 331 10.54 0.10 -3.05
CA GLN A 331 9.89 1.28 -3.61
C GLN A 331 9.64 2.30 -2.48
N ASN A 332 10.10 3.54 -2.68
CA ASN A 332 9.81 4.64 -1.76
C ASN A 332 8.31 4.92 -1.75
N TYR A 333 7.71 4.99 -0.57
CA TYR A 333 6.26 5.21 -0.42
C TYR A 333 6.01 6.53 0.32
N MET A 334 5.40 7.50 -0.36
CA MET A 334 5.11 8.81 0.22
C MET A 334 3.73 9.28 -0.19
N ILE A 335 2.93 9.70 0.78
CA ILE A 335 1.67 10.39 0.56
C ILE A 335 1.81 11.80 1.16
N SER A 336 1.92 12.80 0.29
CA SER A 336 2.15 14.20 0.67
C SER A 336 1.18 14.67 1.76
N GLU A 337 1.67 15.41 2.75
CA GLU A 337 0.95 15.89 3.93
C GLU A 337 0.47 14.81 4.93
N PHE A 338 0.49 13.51 4.59
CA PHE A 338 0.08 12.42 5.48
C PHE A 338 1.27 11.69 6.13
N PHE A 339 2.05 10.95 5.34
CA PHE A 339 3.22 10.21 5.83
C PHE A 339 4.22 9.88 4.73
N SER A 340 5.42 9.48 5.12
CA SER A 340 6.35 8.74 4.26
C SER A 340 6.87 7.48 4.94
N VAL A 341 7.25 6.51 4.13
CA VAL A 341 7.90 5.27 4.53
C VAL A 341 9.24 5.20 3.82
N SER A 342 10.31 5.03 4.60
CA SER A 342 11.68 4.91 4.13
C SER A 342 12.33 3.66 4.71
N PHE A 343 13.36 3.16 4.03
CA PHE A 343 13.97 1.85 4.32
C PHE A 343 15.48 1.98 4.44
N THR A 344 16.04 1.40 5.51
CA THR A 344 17.49 1.36 5.73
C THR A 344 17.97 -0.09 5.85
N PRO A 345 18.73 -0.62 4.89
CA PRO A 345 19.08 -0.04 3.59
C PRO A 345 17.91 -0.10 2.56
N PRO A 346 17.82 0.87 1.63
CA PRO A 346 16.77 0.87 0.60
C PRO A 346 17.08 -0.09 -0.57
N LEU A 347 18.37 -0.36 -0.79
CA LEU A 347 18.91 -1.28 -1.80
C LEU A 347 19.95 -2.19 -1.14
N PHE A 348 19.87 -3.49 -1.37
CA PHE A 348 20.86 -4.45 -0.84
C PHE A 348 20.86 -5.75 -1.65
N SER A 349 22.00 -6.45 -1.68
CA SER A 349 22.09 -7.79 -2.25
C SER A 349 22.10 -8.86 -1.17
N LEU A 350 21.44 -10.00 -1.43
CA LEU A 350 21.47 -11.17 -0.57
C LEU A 350 21.94 -12.40 -1.35
N LYS A 351 22.91 -13.12 -0.78
CA LYS A 351 23.27 -14.48 -1.20
C LYS A 351 22.10 -15.44 -0.90
N GLY A 352 22.16 -16.64 -1.47
CA GLY A 352 21.19 -17.68 -1.14
C GLY A 352 21.27 -18.13 0.31
N HIS A 353 20.12 -18.39 0.93
CA HIS A 353 19.90 -18.72 2.35
C HIS A 353 20.38 -17.65 3.35
N HIS A 354 20.54 -16.40 2.92
CA HIS A 354 20.92 -15.29 3.78
C HIS A 354 19.73 -14.36 4.09
N SER A 355 19.80 -13.75 5.28
CA SER A 355 18.87 -12.75 5.79
C SER A 355 19.49 -11.35 5.84
N LYS A 356 18.68 -10.31 5.66
CA LYS A 356 19.01 -8.92 5.97
C LYS A 356 17.92 -8.32 6.86
N LEU A 357 18.33 -7.81 8.00
CA LEU A 357 17.48 -6.93 8.82
C LEU A 357 17.42 -5.55 8.14
N VAL A 358 16.20 -5.05 7.97
CA VAL A 358 15.88 -3.76 7.34
C VAL A 358 15.05 -2.95 8.33
N GLU A 359 15.44 -1.70 8.53
CA GLU A 359 14.65 -0.71 9.26
C GLU A 359 13.58 -0.13 8.35
N VAL A 360 12.32 -0.22 8.78
CA VAL A 360 11.16 0.45 8.18
C VAL A 360 10.89 1.68 9.04
N LYS A 361 11.15 2.86 8.49
CA LYS A 361 10.89 4.14 9.16
C LYS A 361 9.63 4.78 8.58
N VAL A 362 8.64 5.01 9.44
CA VAL A 362 7.43 5.79 9.14
C VAL A 362 7.56 7.18 9.76
N THR A 363 7.45 8.21 8.92
CA THR A 363 7.38 9.61 9.33
C THR A 363 5.94 10.09 9.13
N ALA A 364 5.25 10.49 10.20
CA ALA A 364 3.93 11.11 10.13
C ALA A 364 4.04 12.63 10.01
N TYR A 365 3.20 13.25 9.18
CA TYR A 365 3.23 14.70 8.91
C TYR A 365 2.11 15.44 9.67
N ASP A 366 1.56 16.51 9.08
CA ASP A 366 0.56 17.41 9.70
C ASP A 366 -0.86 16.86 9.71
N ARG A 367 -1.16 15.80 8.94
CA ARG A 367 -2.51 15.23 8.83
C ARG A 367 -2.65 13.94 9.63
N LEU A 368 -3.81 13.74 10.25
CA LEU A 368 -4.20 12.46 10.83
C LEU A 368 -4.31 11.37 9.74
N VAL A 369 -3.90 10.16 10.09
CA VAL A 369 -3.75 8.98 9.24
C VAL A 369 -4.42 7.79 9.95
N ASN A 370 -5.46 7.19 9.35
CA ASN A 370 -5.89 5.83 9.72
C ASN A 370 -5.93 4.99 8.45
N PHE A 371 -4.76 4.46 8.06
CA PHE A 371 -4.56 3.76 6.80
C PHE A 371 -4.22 2.31 7.11
N ARG A 372 -5.09 1.38 6.68
CA ARG A 372 -4.82 -0.06 6.75
C ARG A 372 -4.59 -0.63 5.35
N ARG A 373 -3.88 -1.77 5.29
CA ARG A 373 -3.63 -2.57 4.08
C ARG A 373 -2.80 -1.84 3.02
N ILE A 374 -1.84 -1.01 3.44
CA ILE A 374 -0.89 -0.37 2.54
C ILE A 374 0.03 -1.45 1.94
N PRO A 375 0.10 -1.60 0.60
CA PRO A 375 0.99 -2.55 -0.05
C PRO A 375 2.37 -1.91 -0.29
N ILE A 376 3.31 -2.16 0.62
CA ILE A 376 4.71 -1.73 0.43
C ILE A 376 5.41 -2.74 -0.49
N VAL A 377 6.03 -2.25 -1.56
CA VAL A 377 6.62 -3.10 -2.61
C VAL A 377 8.12 -3.27 -2.41
N LEU A 378 8.55 -4.54 -2.40
CA LEU A 378 9.95 -4.94 -2.48
C LEU A 378 10.19 -5.62 -3.84
N GLU A 379 10.97 -4.96 -4.69
CA GLU A 379 11.38 -5.49 -5.99
C GLU A 379 12.56 -6.45 -5.83
N VAL A 380 12.51 -7.59 -6.52
CA VAL A 380 13.59 -8.58 -6.55
C VAL A 380 14.19 -8.62 -7.94
N HIS A 381 15.51 -8.43 -8.04
CA HIS A 381 16.25 -8.36 -9.28
C HIS A 381 17.36 -9.42 -9.35
N ARG A 382 17.66 -9.88 -10.56
CA ARG A 382 18.88 -10.63 -10.86
C ARG A 382 20.07 -9.70 -10.62
N ASN A 383 21.07 -10.15 -9.86
CA ASN A 383 22.35 -9.48 -9.84
C ASN A 383 23.03 -9.72 -11.21
N LEU A 384 23.17 -8.67 -12.02
CA LEU A 384 23.81 -8.74 -13.33
C LEU A 384 25.33 -8.68 -13.13
N ASP A 385 26.05 -9.61 -13.76
CA ASP A 385 27.50 -9.61 -13.71
C ASP A 385 28.10 -8.41 -14.45
N GLN A 386 29.34 -8.06 -14.10
CA GLN A 386 29.99 -6.86 -14.63
C GLN A 386 30.14 -6.89 -16.16
N ALA A 387 30.31 -8.07 -16.78
CA ALA A 387 30.37 -8.19 -18.23
C ALA A 387 29.00 -7.94 -18.88
N THR A 388 27.90 -8.45 -18.29
CA THR A 388 26.53 -8.13 -18.72
C THR A 388 26.19 -6.65 -18.53
N LEU A 389 26.65 -5.99 -17.46
CA LEU A 389 26.46 -4.55 -17.24
C LEU A 389 27.25 -3.69 -18.25
N ILE A 390 28.46 -4.12 -18.62
CA ILE A 390 29.23 -3.48 -19.70
C ILE A 390 28.55 -3.73 -21.05
N ALA A 391 28.15 -4.98 -21.37
CA ALA A 391 27.43 -5.31 -22.59
C ALA A 391 26.13 -4.50 -22.74
N LYS A 392 25.37 -4.31 -21.66
CA LYS A 392 24.16 -3.46 -21.67
C LYS A 392 24.46 -1.99 -21.94
N ARG A 393 25.62 -1.48 -21.54
CA ARG A 393 26.04 -0.09 -21.79
C ARG A 393 26.58 0.12 -23.21
N GLU A 394 27.41 -0.80 -23.68
CA GLU A 394 28.16 -0.64 -24.93
C GLU A 394 27.42 -1.22 -26.15
N LEU A 395 26.42 -2.09 -25.96
CA LEU A 395 25.71 -2.83 -27.02
C LEU A 395 24.18 -2.62 -27.00
N ASP A 396 23.68 -1.59 -26.31
CA ASP A 396 22.23 -1.27 -26.27
C ASP A 396 21.72 -0.83 -27.65
N GLU A 397 22.56 -0.07 -28.38
CA GLU A 397 22.30 0.45 -29.73
C GLU A 397 22.38 -0.61 -30.84
N ILE A 398 22.83 -1.83 -30.54
CA ILE A 398 23.01 -2.89 -31.56
C ILE A 398 21.72 -3.71 -31.67
N GLU A 399 20.98 -3.52 -32.76
CA GLU A 399 19.73 -4.25 -33.04
C GLU A 399 19.97 -5.70 -33.53
N SER A 400 21.10 -6.00 -34.17
CA SER A 400 21.29 -7.20 -35.00
C SER A 400 21.88 -8.44 -34.29
N ILE A 401 21.66 -8.61 -32.99
CA ILE A 401 22.12 -9.80 -32.25
C ILE A 401 20.90 -10.62 -31.86
N ASP A 402 20.91 -11.91 -32.19
CA ASP A 402 19.84 -12.84 -31.80
C ASP A 402 19.89 -13.12 -30.29
N ASP A 403 18.75 -12.88 -29.63
CA ASP A 403 18.46 -13.16 -28.22
C ASP A 403 19.54 -12.74 -27.18
N PRO A 404 19.93 -11.44 -27.13
CA PRO A 404 21.01 -10.95 -26.28
C PRO A 404 20.57 -10.86 -24.81
N LYS A 405 21.15 -11.71 -23.96
CA LYS A 405 20.85 -11.81 -22.51
C LYS A 405 20.98 -10.50 -21.71
N TRP A 406 21.67 -9.49 -22.22
CA TRP A 406 21.76 -8.17 -21.58
C TRP A 406 20.54 -7.25 -21.83
N LYS A 407 19.74 -7.55 -22.85
CA LYS A 407 18.44 -6.87 -23.09
C LYS A 407 17.32 -7.43 -22.21
N GLU A 408 17.51 -8.57 -21.54
CA GLU A 408 16.56 -9.03 -20.51
C GLU A 408 16.49 -8.02 -19.34
N ASP A 409 15.27 -7.73 -18.87
CA ASP A 409 15.08 -6.97 -17.63
C ASP A 409 15.62 -7.75 -16.43
N SER A 410 16.31 -7.06 -15.51
CA SER A 410 16.80 -7.68 -14.29
C SER A 410 15.68 -8.08 -13.33
N TYR A 411 14.48 -7.50 -13.49
CA TYR A 411 13.31 -7.75 -12.66
C TYR A 411 12.89 -9.24 -12.65
N ILE A 412 12.66 -9.77 -11.44
CA ILE A 412 12.18 -11.15 -11.23
C ILE A 412 10.73 -11.14 -10.75
N THR A 413 10.44 -10.42 -9.67
CA THR A 413 9.11 -10.39 -9.03
C THR A 413 9.03 -9.30 -7.94
N HIS A 414 7.81 -9.05 -7.45
CA HIS A 414 7.56 -8.29 -6.24
C HIS A 414 7.28 -9.22 -5.05
N VAL A 415 7.69 -8.78 -3.86
CA VAL A 415 7.18 -9.24 -2.57
C VAL A 415 6.51 -8.04 -1.90
N TYR A 416 5.41 -8.25 -1.17
CA TYR A 416 4.74 -7.17 -0.45
C TYR A 416 4.93 -7.28 1.06
N LEU A 417 5.16 -6.14 1.70
CA LEU A 417 5.00 -5.93 3.14
C LEU A 417 3.65 -5.23 3.37
N HIS A 418 2.79 -5.80 4.22
CA HIS A 418 1.55 -5.15 4.66
C HIS A 418 1.88 -4.11 5.74
N LEU A 419 1.58 -2.85 5.47
CA LEU A 419 1.70 -1.78 6.46
C LEU A 419 0.31 -1.26 6.90
N ASN A 420 0.11 -1.15 8.21
CA ASN A 420 -0.97 -0.38 8.82
C ASN A 420 -0.35 0.82 9.57
N ILE A 421 -0.92 2.01 9.42
CA ILE A 421 -0.52 3.23 10.15
C ILE A 421 -1.76 3.85 10.78
N ARG A 422 -1.66 4.15 12.08
CA ARG A 422 -2.66 4.89 12.84
C ARG A 422 -2.00 6.07 13.54
N SER A 423 -2.54 7.28 13.34
CA SER A 423 -2.12 8.48 14.05
C SER A 423 -2.92 8.68 15.33
N THR A 424 -2.25 8.85 16.46
CA THR A 424 -2.88 9.25 17.73
C THR A 424 -2.72 10.74 17.98
N HIS A 425 -3.71 11.34 18.65
CA HIS A 425 -3.50 12.61 19.32
C HIS A 425 -2.73 12.34 20.63
N LYS A 426 -1.63 13.05 20.87
CA LYS A 426 -1.06 13.11 22.22
C LYS A 426 -2.10 13.75 23.14
N SER A 427 -2.60 13.01 24.13
CA SER A 427 -3.41 13.62 25.17
C SER A 427 -2.49 14.52 26.00
N THR A 428 -2.93 15.74 26.31
CA THR A 428 -2.14 16.66 27.16
C THR A 428 -2.22 16.26 28.65
N GLN A 429 -2.83 15.12 28.99
CA GLN A 429 -3.05 14.65 30.36
C GLN A 429 -2.02 13.63 30.83
N GLU A 430 -1.35 12.90 29.93
CA GLU A 430 -0.26 11.97 30.31
C GLU A 430 1.06 12.69 30.66
N ALA A 431 1.17 13.99 30.40
CA ALA A 431 2.31 14.82 30.79
C ALA A 431 2.21 15.40 32.23
N ALA A 432 1.18 15.02 32.99
CA ALA A 432 0.90 15.54 34.34
C ALA A 432 0.52 14.43 35.35
N GLY A 433 0.96 13.19 35.09
CA GLY A 433 0.59 11.99 35.86
C GLY A 433 1.74 11.29 36.60
N GLU A 434 3.00 11.69 36.39
CA GLU A 434 4.14 11.18 37.16
C GLU A 434 4.42 12.12 38.35
N ASN A 435 3.72 11.87 39.45
CA ASN A 435 4.10 12.34 40.78
C ASN A 435 4.55 11.13 41.60
N ASP A 436 5.67 11.29 42.31
CA ASP A 436 6.33 10.26 43.11
C ASP A 436 5.41 9.62 44.17
N GLU A 437 5.33 8.29 44.17
CA GLU A 437 5.34 7.53 45.42
C GLU A 437 6.44 6.48 45.38
N ALA A 438 7.51 6.75 46.11
CA ALA A 438 8.66 5.87 46.23
C ALA A 438 8.33 4.63 47.06
N THR A 439 8.78 3.47 46.59
CA THR A 439 9.18 2.37 47.49
C THR A 439 10.60 1.93 47.14
N ASP A 440 11.55 2.46 47.89
CA ASP A 440 12.93 1.99 47.92
C ASP A 440 13.00 0.49 48.26
N THR A 441 13.88 -0.22 47.58
CA THR A 441 14.77 -1.18 48.25
C THR A 441 16.09 -1.28 47.50
N ALA A 442 17.16 -0.80 48.14
CA ALA A 442 18.47 -0.57 47.52
C ALA A 442 19.42 -1.77 47.61
N ALA A 443 20.27 -1.92 46.58
CA ALA A 443 21.61 -2.54 46.51
C ALA A 443 21.92 -2.86 45.02
N GLU A 444 23.11 -2.73 44.41
CA GLU A 444 24.47 -2.23 44.74
C GLU A 444 25.27 -2.25 43.41
N ARG A 445 26.29 -1.43 43.06
CA ARG A 445 27.03 -0.29 43.68
C ARG A 445 27.31 0.81 42.62
N SER A 446 27.79 1.97 43.07
CA SER A 446 28.55 3.00 42.31
C SER A 446 29.66 3.55 43.24
N PRO A 447 30.59 4.42 42.80
CA PRO A 447 31.37 4.42 41.56
C PRO A 447 32.88 4.72 41.79
N CYS A 448 33.74 4.51 40.79
CA CYS A 448 35.00 5.27 40.62
C CYS A 448 35.57 5.05 39.19
N GLY A 449 36.28 6.00 38.56
CA GLY A 449 36.64 7.36 38.99
C GLY A 449 36.52 8.36 37.83
N GLY A 450 36.39 9.65 38.17
CA GLY A 450 36.20 10.73 37.21
C GLY A 450 37.51 11.38 36.72
N GLY A 451 37.35 12.25 35.73
CA GLY A 451 38.38 13.13 35.17
C GLY A 451 37.73 14.05 34.16
N GLY A 452 37.17 15.17 34.64
CA GLY A 452 36.44 16.12 33.80
C GLY A 452 37.38 16.94 32.92
N ILE A 453 36.88 17.38 31.77
CA ILE A 453 37.40 18.50 30.95
C ILE A 453 36.20 19.31 30.45
N GLU A 454 36.43 20.61 30.29
CA GLU A 454 35.42 21.65 30.14
C GLU A 454 34.80 21.75 28.73
N ILE A 455 33.74 22.55 28.66
CA ILE A 455 33.03 22.90 27.42
C ILE A 455 33.91 23.84 26.58
N THR A 456 34.34 23.39 25.40
CA THR A 456 34.80 24.28 24.32
C THR A 456 34.29 23.82 22.96
N ALA A 457 33.75 24.76 22.18
CA ALA A 457 33.32 24.53 20.80
C ALA A 457 34.53 24.42 19.85
N GLY A 458 34.47 23.52 18.87
CA GLY A 458 35.53 23.34 17.86
C GLY A 458 35.09 22.43 16.70
N ALA A 459 35.25 22.92 15.48
CA ALA A 459 34.73 22.36 14.23
C ALA A 459 35.33 21.02 13.75
N GLY A 460 34.57 20.31 12.91
CA GLY A 460 35.04 19.24 12.01
C GLY A 460 33.86 18.49 11.35
N GLY A 461 33.87 18.16 10.05
CA GLY A 461 34.82 18.51 8.98
C GLY A 461 34.33 18.02 7.60
N ASP A 462 34.76 18.69 6.53
CA ASP A 462 34.43 18.29 5.14
C ASP A 462 35.20 17.03 4.71
N GLY A 463 34.47 16.05 4.16
CA GLY A 463 35.04 14.96 3.35
C GLY A 463 34.93 15.28 1.86
N PRO A 464 35.88 14.85 1.01
CA PRO A 464 35.83 15.15 -0.43
C PRO A 464 34.63 14.47 -1.09
N ALA A 465 33.87 15.24 -1.85
CA ALA A 465 32.70 14.79 -2.61
C ALA A 465 33.00 13.60 -3.52
N THR A 466 32.07 12.64 -3.62
CA THR A 466 32.22 11.49 -4.51
C THR A 466 32.25 11.91 -5.98
N GLU A 467 32.87 11.10 -6.85
CA GLU A 467 33.02 11.45 -8.27
C GLU A 467 31.66 11.65 -8.98
N GLU A 468 30.60 11.02 -8.47
CA GLU A 468 29.22 11.21 -8.91
C GLU A 468 28.71 12.64 -8.62
N GLN A 469 28.96 13.17 -7.41
CA GLN A 469 28.63 14.55 -7.03
C GLN A 469 29.44 15.58 -7.84
N ARG A 470 30.69 15.26 -8.21
CA ARG A 470 31.51 16.06 -9.13
C ARG A 470 30.93 16.09 -10.55
N LYS A 471 30.56 14.93 -11.10
CA LYS A 471 29.93 14.85 -12.43
C LYS A 471 28.56 15.53 -12.47
N GLU A 472 27.82 15.53 -11.36
CA GLU A 472 26.56 16.25 -11.26
C GLU A 472 26.75 17.78 -11.24
N THR A 473 27.75 18.28 -10.50
CA THR A 473 28.06 19.72 -10.46
C THR A 473 28.61 20.24 -11.79
N GLU A 474 29.46 19.49 -12.48
CA GLU A 474 29.92 19.82 -13.84
C GLU A 474 28.75 19.86 -14.86
N ARG A 475 27.79 18.92 -14.75
CA ARG A 475 26.57 18.92 -15.59
C ARG A 475 25.65 20.12 -15.30
N ARG A 476 25.46 20.49 -14.03
CA ARG A 476 24.70 21.70 -13.63
C ARG A 476 25.35 22.98 -14.19
N GLU A 477 26.68 23.08 -14.25
CA GLU A 477 27.37 24.20 -14.91
C GLU A 477 27.25 24.19 -16.45
N LEU A 478 27.37 23.03 -17.09
CA LEU A 478 27.26 22.91 -18.55
C LEU A 478 25.90 23.44 -19.05
N ILE A 479 24.82 23.06 -18.37
CA ILE A 479 23.45 23.51 -18.68
C ILE A 479 23.31 25.03 -18.47
N LYS A 480 23.87 25.60 -17.39
CA LYS A 480 23.92 27.06 -17.19
C LYS A 480 24.62 27.78 -18.36
N ARG A 481 25.75 27.26 -18.84
CA ARG A 481 26.50 27.87 -19.98
C ARG A 481 25.76 27.72 -21.32
N LEU A 482 24.98 26.66 -21.51
CA LEU A 482 24.17 26.45 -22.72
C LEU A 482 22.90 27.32 -22.73
N ALA A 483 22.22 27.43 -21.59
CA ALA A 483 21.07 28.33 -21.42
C ALA A 483 21.45 29.81 -21.62
N ALA A 484 22.60 30.23 -21.08
CA ALA A 484 23.11 31.59 -21.28
C ALA A 484 23.44 31.96 -22.74
N LYS A 485 23.56 30.97 -23.64
CA LYS A 485 23.81 31.17 -25.08
C LYS A 485 22.55 31.09 -25.94
N GLN A 486 21.35 31.06 -25.35
CA GLN A 486 20.06 30.98 -26.05
C GLN A 486 19.93 29.82 -27.05
N LYS A 487 20.63 28.70 -26.83
CA LYS A 487 20.65 27.54 -27.74
C LYS A 487 19.67 26.41 -27.40
N LEU A 488 18.83 26.58 -26.37
CA LEU A 488 17.87 25.58 -25.90
C LEU A 488 16.51 26.24 -25.63
N THR A 489 15.44 25.50 -25.86
CA THR A 489 14.06 25.97 -25.68
C THR A 489 13.52 25.69 -24.28
N SER A 490 12.46 26.40 -23.91
CA SER A 490 11.92 26.40 -22.54
C SER A 490 11.38 25.05 -22.06
N ASN A 491 11.04 24.11 -22.96
CA ASN A 491 10.55 22.78 -22.58
C ASN A 491 11.70 21.80 -22.28
N GLU A 492 12.77 21.83 -23.08
CA GLU A 492 13.96 20.97 -22.90
C GLU A 492 14.67 21.28 -21.58
N ILE A 493 14.67 22.55 -21.18
CA ILE A 493 15.18 23.01 -19.88
C ILE A 493 14.35 22.43 -18.71
N ILE A 494 13.06 22.16 -18.90
CA ILE A 494 12.18 21.63 -17.86
C ILE A 494 12.42 20.13 -17.64
N GLU A 495 12.49 19.32 -18.69
CA GLU A 495 12.75 17.87 -18.57
C GLU A 495 14.12 17.59 -17.94
N LEU A 496 15.17 18.30 -18.37
CA LEU A 496 16.52 18.17 -17.78
C LEU A 496 16.60 18.65 -16.33
N THR A 497 15.76 19.60 -15.91
CA THR A 497 15.74 20.10 -14.53
C THR A 497 14.89 19.20 -13.60
N MET A 498 13.86 18.53 -14.13
CA MET A 498 13.07 17.54 -13.39
C MET A 498 13.86 16.29 -12.99
N ALA A 499 15.01 16.03 -13.64
CA ALA A 499 15.87 14.91 -13.33
C ALA A 499 16.87 15.16 -12.17
N ILE A 500 16.95 16.37 -11.58
CA ILE A 500 18.13 16.77 -10.79
C ILE A 500 17.90 17.32 -9.36
N ASP A 501 16.87 18.12 -9.02
CA ASP A 501 16.73 18.59 -7.61
C ASP A 501 15.31 19.00 -7.14
N ASN A 502 15.02 18.78 -5.85
CA ASN A 502 13.68 18.55 -5.31
C ASN A 502 13.20 19.55 -4.22
N ARG A 503 13.76 20.77 -4.13
CA ARG A 503 13.64 21.64 -2.92
C ARG A 503 12.80 22.92 -2.95
N ASN A 504 12.18 23.35 -4.05
CA ASN A 504 11.21 24.48 -4.05
C ASN A 504 9.85 24.10 -4.63
N THR A 505 8.77 24.46 -3.92
CA THR A 505 7.39 24.06 -4.22
C THR A 505 6.84 24.72 -5.48
N ILE A 506 5.76 24.14 -6.01
CA ILE A 506 5.10 24.62 -7.23
C ILE A 506 4.35 25.94 -7.02
N PHE A 507 4.04 26.30 -5.76
CA PHE A 507 3.22 27.47 -5.42
C PHE A 507 3.96 28.80 -5.59
N GLU A 508 5.20 28.94 -5.10
CA GLU A 508 6.02 30.13 -5.39
C GLU A 508 6.19 30.33 -6.91
N LYS A 509 6.43 29.22 -7.62
CA LYS A 509 6.64 29.17 -9.07
C LYS A 509 5.36 29.56 -9.86
N LEU A 510 4.17 29.32 -9.32
CA LEU A 510 2.89 29.73 -9.92
C LEU A 510 2.48 31.14 -9.51
N PHE A 511 2.73 31.56 -8.27
CA PHE A 511 2.38 32.88 -7.73
C PHE A 511 3.13 34.00 -8.46
N TRP A 512 4.46 33.90 -8.58
CA TRP A 512 5.25 34.86 -9.35
C TRP A 512 4.90 34.84 -10.85
N LYS A 513 4.58 33.66 -11.40
CA LYS A 513 4.12 33.49 -12.79
C LYS A 513 2.75 34.12 -13.07
N TYR A 514 1.92 34.32 -12.04
CA TYR A 514 0.63 35.03 -12.13
C TYR A 514 0.81 36.54 -11.94
N LEU A 515 1.55 36.97 -10.90
CA LEU A 515 1.80 38.39 -10.63
C LEU A 515 2.53 39.10 -11.77
N CYS A 516 3.54 38.47 -12.38
CA CYS A 516 4.26 39.04 -13.53
C CYS A 516 3.42 39.14 -14.82
N LYS A 517 2.20 38.55 -14.86
CA LYS A 517 1.28 38.60 -15.99
C LYS A 517 0.13 39.60 -15.80
N SER A 518 -0.08 40.14 -14.61
CA SER A 518 -1.15 41.13 -14.36
C SER A 518 -0.58 42.55 -14.28
N ASN A 519 -1.32 43.53 -14.78
CA ASN A 519 -0.93 44.94 -14.70
C ASN A 519 -1.12 45.55 -13.30
N PHE A 520 -1.55 44.75 -12.31
CA PHE A 520 -2.01 45.21 -11.00
C PHE A 520 -0.91 45.73 -10.07
N MET A 521 0.36 45.38 -10.33
CA MET A 521 1.50 45.62 -9.43
C MET A 521 2.69 46.30 -10.12
N ARG A 522 2.49 47.05 -11.20
CA ARG A 522 3.55 47.90 -11.76
C ARG A 522 3.76 49.14 -10.89
N ILE A 523 4.81 49.11 -10.08
CA ILE A 523 5.35 50.30 -9.42
C ILE A 523 5.89 51.24 -10.52
N LEU A 524 5.17 52.31 -10.79
CA LEU A 524 5.66 53.39 -11.66
C LEU A 524 6.79 54.16 -10.93
N PRO A 525 7.83 54.60 -11.66
CA PRO A 525 9.05 55.15 -11.05
C PRO A 525 8.85 56.45 -10.25
N ASP A 526 7.76 57.20 -10.48
CA ASP A 526 7.48 58.48 -9.81
C ASP A 526 6.86 58.36 -8.39
N ARG A 527 6.74 57.15 -7.83
CA ARG A 527 6.04 56.93 -6.55
C ARG A 527 6.86 57.42 -5.34
N LYS A 528 6.52 58.61 -4.83
CA LYS A 528 7.05 59.15 -3.56
C LYS A 528 6.63 58.27 -2.37
N ARG A 529 7.59 57.53 -1.79
CA ARG A 529 7.37 56.73 -0.58
C ARG A 529 7.14 57.63 0.65
N HIS A 530 5.94 57.60 1.22
CA HIS A 530 5.70 58.19 2.54
C HIS A 530 6.03 57.18 3.66
N LYS A 531 6.82 57.62 4.64
CA LYS A 531 7.11 56.84 5.85
C LYS A 531 5.90 56.92 6.79
N HIS A 532 4.89 56.09 6.53
CA HIS A 532 3.90 55.76 7.54
C HIS A 532 4.52 54.73 8.50
N THR A 533 4.56 55.08 9.78
CA THR A 533 5.34 54.39 10.83
C THR A 533 4.48 53.62 11.83
N LYS A 534 3.16 53.63 11.66
CA LYS A 534 2.20 52.93 12.53
C LYS A 534 1.99 51.51 12.02
N THR A 535 2.01 50.56 12.96
CA THR A 535 1.83 49.12 12.74
C THR A 535 0.36 48.72 12.82
N TYR A 536 0.01 47.54 12.28
CA TYR A 536 -1.36 47.02 12.28
C TYR A 536 -2.09 47.11 13.64
N ASP A 537 -1.46 46.67 14.74
CA ASP A 537 -2.04 46.73 16.08
C ASP A 537 -2.31 48.16 16.55
N GLU A 538 -1.46 49.13 16.21
CA GLU A 538 -1.62 50.54 16.57
C GLU A 538 -2.76 51.23 15.78
N VAL A 539 -3.20 50.63 14.67
CA VAL A 539 -4.34 51.10 13.86
C VAL A 539 -5.65 50.44 14.31
N VAL A 540 -5.61 49.18 14.75
CA VAL A 540 -6.80 48.42 15.18
C VAL A 540 -7.14 48.68 16.66
N SER A 541 -6.14 48.78 17.54
CA SER A 541 -6.33 49.03 18.97
C SER A 541 -6.42 50.52 19.32
N VAL A 542 -7.44 51.19 18.78
CA VAL A 542 -7.73 52.60 19.11
C VAL A 542 -8.05 52.74 20.60
N ARG A 543 -7.07 53.19 21.38
CA ARG A 543 -7.29 53.66 22.76
C ARG A 543 -8.14 54.93 22.71
N ALA A 544 -9.11 55.04 23.60
CA ALA A 544 -10.15 56.08 23.56
C ALA A 544 -9.63 57.54 23.57
N ASP A 545 -8.36 57.77 23.95
CA ASP A 545 -7.77 59.10 24.13
C ASP A 545 -6.82 59.55 22.99
N SER A 546 -6.68 58.79 21.89
CA SER A 546 -5.82 59.22 20.77
C SER A 546 -6.48 60.30 19.91
N GLN A 547 -6.00 61.55 20.00
CA GLN A 547 -6.47 62.66 19.17
C GLN A 547 -6.23 62.41 17.66
N PRO A 548 -7.15 62.84 16.77
CA PRO A 548 -7.01 62.64 15.33
C PRO A 548 -5.88 63.50 14.74
N GLU A 549 -4.98 62.88 13.98
CA GLU A 549 -3.95 63.59 13.20
C GLU A 549 -4.59 64.34 12.02
N HIS A 550 -4.73 65.66 12.16
CA HIS A 550 -5.15 66.52 11.07
C HIS A 550 -4.00 66.76 10.07
N GLY A 551 -4.29 66.61 8.77
CA GLY A 551 -3.40 67.09 7.70
C GLY A 551 -2.99 66.08 6.61
N VAL A 552 -3.64 64.91 6.50
CA VAL A 552 -3.41 64.00 5.36
C VAL A 552 -4.53 64.18 4.33
N ASP A 553 -4.22 64.88 3.23
CA ASP A 553 -5.08 64.87 2.04
C ASP A 553 -5.14 63.44 1.48
N ALA A 554 -6.34 62.88 1.47
CA ALA A 554 -6.57 61.47 1.21
C ALA A 554 -6.62 61.17 -0.30
N ASP A 555 -5.47 61.32 -0.99
CA ASP A 555 -5.32 60.76 -2.34
C ASP A 555 -5.58 59.24 -2.28
N ARG A 556 -6.41 58.75 -3.20
CA ARG A 556 -6.64 57.34 -3.50
C ARG A 556 -5.33 56.53 -3.47
N ASN A 557 -4.23 57.05 -4.00
CA ASN A 557 -2.96 56.31 -4.03
C ASN A 557 -2.36 56.12 -2.64
N THR A 558 -2.47 57.12 -1.76
CA THR A 558 -2.04 57.06 -0.35
C THR A 558 -2.93 56.13 0.46
N ILE A 559 -4.25 56.21 0.26
CA ILE A 559 -5.22 55.27 0.84
C ILE A 559 -4.87 53.83 0.41
N MET A 560 -4.61 53.62 -0.88
CA MET A 560 -4.24 52.30 -1.41
C MET A 560 -2.86 51.83 -0.91
N GLU A 561 -1.91 52.71 -0.59
CA GLU A 561 -0.62 52.34 0.01
C GLU A 561 -0.78 51.91 1.46
N ILE A 562 -1.55 52.67 2.24
CA ILE A 562 -1.91 52.31 3.62
C ILE A 562 -2.70 50.99 3.64
N LEU A 563 -3.69 50.83 2.76
CA LEU A 563 -4.44 49.56 2.62
C LEU A 563 -3.55 48.41 2.14
N SER A 564 -2.62 48.63 1.20
CA SER A 564 -1.71 47.55 0.74
C SER A 564 -0.76 47.11 1.85
N ARG A 565 -0.31 48.05 2.68
CA ARG A 565 0.62 47.77 3.78
C ARG A 565 -0.08 47.19 5.01
N LEU A 566 -1.27 47.69 5.34
CA LEU A 566 -2.16 47.06 6.32
C LEU A 566 -2.58 45.67 5.83
N MET A 567 -2.87 45.46 4.54
CA MET A 567 -3.10 44.13 3.98
C MET A 567 -1.84 43.26 4.07
N GLN A 568 -0.64 43.78 3.82
CA GLN A 568 0.59 43.00 3.90
C GLN A 568 0.95 42.63 5.34
N GLU A 569 0.78 43.55 6.30
CA GLU A 569 0.91 43.25 7.72
C GLU A 569 -0.21 42.32 8.19
N SER A 570 -1.47 42.54 7.80
CA SER A 570 -2.59 41.60 8.04
C SER A 570 -2.29 40.23 7.46
N ILE A 571 -1.73 40.12 6.25
CA ILE A 571 -1.42 38.84 5.60
C ILE A 571 -0.21 38.17 6.24
N ASN A 572 0.77 38.94 6.76
CA ASN A 572 1.89 38.39 7.52
C ASN A 572 1.48 37.97 8.94
N ASP A 573 0.55 38.68 9.56
CA ASP A 573 0.07 38.39 10.91
C ASP A 573 -1.03 37.33 10.91
N LEU A 574 -1.85 37.27 9.85
CA LEU A 574 -2.57 36.07 9.44
C LEU A 574 -1.55 34.94 9.18
N ALA A 575 -0.52 35.09 8.35
CA ALA A 575 0.45 34.01 8.14
C ALA A 575 1.19 33.55 9.42
N ARG A 576 1.22 34.36 10.49
CA ARG A 576 1.72 33.98 11.82
C ARG A 576 0.67 33.34 12.73
N ASN A 577 -0.56 33.87 12.76
CA ASN A 577 -1.60 33.49 13.73
C ASN A 577 -2.73 32.61 13.13
N TRP A 578 -2.93 32.68 11.82
CA TRP A 578 -4.08 32.18 11.03
C TRP A 578 -3.65 31.79 9.60
N VAL A 579 -3.28 30.51 9.40
CA VAL A 579 -2.85 29.98 8.10
C VAL A 579 -3.88 30.31 7.00
N PHE A 580 -3.58 31.30 6.13
CA PHE A 580 -4.52 31.73 5.11
C PHE A 580 -4.57 30.73 3.96
N ILE A 581 -5.56 29.85 4.08
CA ILE A 581 -5.82 28.68 3.25
C ILE A 581 -6.71 29.13 2.07
N PRO A 582 -6.22 29.10 0.80
CA PRO A 582 -7.07 29.33 -0.36
C PRO A 582 -8.26 28.36 -0.38
N SER A 583 -9.34 28.67 -1.12
CA SER A 583 -10.53 27.79 -1.20
C SER A 583 -10.24 26.34 -1.63
N GLN A 584 -9.08 26.11 -2.26
CA GLN A 584 -8.54 24.81 -2.67
C GLN A 584 -8.00 23.96 -1.49
N TYR A 585 -7.69 24.59 -0.36
CA TYR A 585 -7.26 23.98 0.89
C TYR A 585 -8.33 24.10 2.00
N TYR A 586 -9.44 24.83 1.75
CA TYR A 586 -10.46 25.21 2.74
C TYR A 586 -11.33 24.02 3.22
N GLU A 587 -11.34 22.92 2.47
CA GLU A 587 -11.87 21.63 2.94
C GLU A 587 -10.85 20.95 3.86
N ARG A 588 -10.59 21.62 5.01
CA ARG A 588 -10.04 21.08 6.26
C ARG A 588 -10.55 21.87 7.46
N ASN A 589 -11.88 21.96 7.55
CA ASN A 589 -12.62 21.96 8.82
C ASN A 589 -14.10 21.61 8.59
N LEU A 590 -14.32 20.45 7.97
CA LEU A 590 -15.56 19.66 8.04
C LEU A 590 -15.24 18.24 7.61
#